data_AF-A0A2S9GB58-F1
#
_entry.id   AF-A0A2S9GB58-F1
#
_cell.length_a   1.000
_cell.length_b   1.000
_cell.length_c   1.000
_cell.angle_alpha   90.00
_cell.angle_beta   90.00
_cell.angle_gamma   90.00
#
_symmetry.space_group_name_H-M   'P 1'
#
loop_
_entity.id
_entity.type
_entity.pdbx_description
1 polymer ?
#
loop_
_entity_poly.entity_id
_entity_poly.type
_entity_poly.pdbx_seq_one_letter_code
_entity_poly.pdbx_strand_id
1 'polypeptide(L)' 'PEEVIGELIETAQRFGLSPFALARALVTVTAGGAHTAADADAVAAVHKCWGDLLDGRSTNR' A
#
# COMPACT_ATOMS: atom_id res chain seq x y z
N PRO A 1 9.44 13.12 -5.52
CA PRO A 1 9.67 11.66 -5.28
C PRO A 1 9.95 11.37 -3.80
N GLU A 2 10.69 12.26 -3.14
CA GLU A 2 10.91 12.24 -1.68
C GLU A 2 9.61 12.29 -0.85
N GLU A 3 8.63 13.13 -1.23
CA GLU A 3 7.32 13.19 -0.54
C GLU A 3 6.54 11.88 -0.62
N VAL A 4 6.57 11.19 -1.77
CA VAL A 4 5.87 9.92 -1.99
C VAL A 4 6.49 8.79 -1.15
N ILE A 5 7.82 8.82 -1.00
CA ILE A 5 8.52 7.86 -0.14
C ILE A 5 8.21 8.14 1.34
N GLY A 6 8.08 9.41 1.72
CA GLY A 6 7.66 9.82 3.07
C GLY A 6 6.30 9.24 3.47
N GLU A 7 5.28 9.44 2.63
CA GLU A 7 3.91 8.94 2.88
C GLU A 7 3.88 7.41 3.08
N LEU A 8 4.64 6.68 2.26
CA LEU A 8 4.75 5.23 2.36
C LEU A 8 5.41 4.79 3.67
N ILE A 9 6.47 5.49 4.11
CA ILE A 9 7.16 5.19 5.38
C ILE A 9 6.23 5.49 6.56
N GLU A 10 5.57 6.65 6.57
CA GLU A 10 4.65 7.04 7.64
C GLU A 10 3.49 6.06 7.77
N THR A 11 2.93 5.62 6.64
CA THR A 11 1.87 4.62 6.63
C THR A 11 2.38 3.27 7.13
N ALA A 12 3.56 2.83 6.70
CA ALA A 12 4.14 1.58 7.19
C ALA A 12 4.32 1.59 8.72
N GLN A 13 4.83 2.70 9.27
CA GLN A 13 4.97 2.89 10.71
C GLN A 13 3.63 2.87 11.44
N ARG A 14 2.59 3.51 10.88
CA ARG A 14 1.23 3.52 11.46
C ARG A 14 0.64 2.13 11.62
N PHE A 15 0.98 1.20 10.74
CA PHE A 15 0.52 -0.18 10.76
C PHE A 15 1.53 -1.17 11.38
N GLY A 16 2.67 -0.68 11.90
CA GLY A 16 3.71 -1.54 12.47
C GLY A 16 4.42 -2.42 11.44
N LEU A 17 4.41 -2.02 10.18
CA LEU A 17 4.98 -2.74 9.05
C LEU A 17 6.34 -2.16 8.66
N SER A 18 7.17 -2.98 7.99
CA SER A 18 8.33 -2.43 7.30
C SER A 18 7.89 -1.67 6.03
N PRO A 19 8.54 -0.55 5.67
CA PRO A 19 8.26 0.16 4.42
C PRO A 19 8.37 -0.75 3.18
N PHE A 20 9.30 -1.71 3.22
CA PHE A 20 9.48 -2.69 2.15
C PHE A 20 8.29 -3.65 2.02
N ALA A 21 7.74 -4.15 3.13
CA ALA A 21 6.54 -4.99 3.10
C ALA A 21 5.33 -4.24 2.52
N LEU A 22 5.15 -2.97 2.92
CA LEU A 22 4.07 -2.14 2.41
C LEU A 22 4.23 -1.81 0.92
N ALA A 23 5.45 -1.48 0.47
CA ALA A 23 5.73 -1.26 -0.94
C ALA A 23 5.48 -2.52 -1.79
N ARG A 24 5.90 -3.69 -1.31
CA ARG A 24 5.62 -4.97 -1.99
C ARG A 24 4.11 -5.23 -2.08
N ALA A 25 3.37 -4.97 -1.01
CA ALA A 25 1.93 -5.09 -1.01
C ALA A 25 1.28 -4.13 -2.02
N LEU A 26 1.71 -2.87 -2.06
CA LEU A 26 1.20 -1.86 -2.99
C LEU A 26 1.40 -2.30 -4.45
N VAL A 27 2.61 -2.76 -4.80
CA VAL A 27 2.89 -3.31 -6.14
C VAL A 27 2.06 -4.56 -6.43
N THR A 28 1.83 -5.41 -5.43
CA THR A 28 1.03 -6.62 -5.59
C THR A 28 -0.44 -6.32 -5.86
N VAL A 29 -0.99 -5.31 -5.18
CA VAL A 29 -2.38 -4.87 -5.38
C VAL A 29 -2.53 -4.16 -6.72
N THR A 30 -1.61 -3.26 -7.08
CA THR A 30 -1.65 -2.54 -8.38
C THR A 30 -1.46 -3.47 -9.57
N ALA A 31 -0.72 -4.57 -9.41
CA ALA A 31 -0.55 -5.60 -10.45
C ALA A 31 -1.79 -6.51 -10.64
N GLY A 32 -2.87 -6.32 -9.86
CA GLY A 32 -4.12 -7.06 -10.04
C GLY A 32 -4.18 -8.43 -9.35
N GLY A 33 -3.25 -8.73 -8.43
CA GLY A 33 -3.33 -9.92 -7.58
C GLY A 33 -2.10 -10.84 -7.63
N ALA A 34 -1.43 -10.92 -6.47
CA ALA A 34 -0.52 -11.95 -5.97
C ALA A 34 0.42 -12.65 -6.97
N HIS A 35 1.46 -11.95 -7.41
CA HIS A 35 2.76 -12.60 -7.57
C HIS A 35 3.33 -12.89 -6.17
N THR A 36 2.87 -14.02 -5.60
CA THR A 36 3.45 -14.84 -4.52
C THR A 36 4.31 -14.08 -3.47
N ALA A 37 3.76 -13.94 -2.25
CA ALA A 37 4.38 -13.42 -1.02
C ALA A 37 4.25 -11.91 -0.71
N ALA A 38 3.04 -11.36 -0.81
CA ALA A 38 2.71 -10.13 -0.07
C ALA A 38 2.18 -10.49 1.32
N ASP A 39 2.63 -9.75 2.34
CA ASP A 39 2.16 -9.88 3.71
C ASP A 39 0.68 -9.46 3.80
N ALA A 40 -0.16 -10.29 4.42
CA ALA A 40 -1.61 -10.07 4.44
C ALA A 40 -1.99 -8.78 5.19
N ASP A 41 -1.27 -8.44 6.27
CA ASP A 41 -1.48 -7.20 7.00
C ASP A 41 -1.05 -5.99 6.17
N ALA A 42 0.02 -6.12 5.38
CA ALA A 42 0.44 -5.06 4.46
C ALA A 42 -0.54 -4.84 3.31
N VAL A 43 -1.13 -5.90 2.76
CA VAL A 43 -2.18 -5.80 1.74
C VAL A 43 -3.43 -5.14 2.31
N ALA A 44 -3.83 -5.52 3.53
CA ALA A 44 -4.95 -4.88 4.22
C ALA A 44 -4.72 -3.39 4.48
N ALA A 45 -3.50 -3.01 4.90
CA ALA A 45 -3.10 -1.61 5.07
C ALA A 45 -3.18 -0.84 3.74
N VAL A 46 -2.73 -1.44 2.64
CA VAL A 46 -2.80 -0.84 1.31
C VAL A 46 -4.24 -0.58 0.87
N HIS A 47 -5.13 -1.57 1.01
CA HIS A 47 -6.55 -1.37 0.69
C HIS A 47 -7.22 -0.33 1.59
N LYS A 48 -6.81 -0.22 2.86
CA LYS A 48 -7.37 0.76 3.78
C LYS A 48 -6.96 2.20 3.47
N CYS A 49 -5.73 2.41 3.00
CA CYS A 49 -5.18 3.75 2.74
C CYS A 49 -5.34 4.20 1.28
N TRP A 50 -5.22 3.27 0.32
CA TRP A 50 -5.24 3.59 -1.11
C TRP A 50 -6.29 2.79 -1.88
N GLY A 51 -7.14 1.99 -1.23
CA GLY A 51 -8.14 1.15 -1.89
C GLY A 51 -9.04 1.93 -2.84
N ASP A 52 -9.51 3.12 -2.46
CA ASP A 52 -10.36 3.93 -3.36
C ASP A 52 -9.61 4.46 -4.58
N LEU A 53 -8.31 4.72 -4.44
CA LEU A 53 -7.44 5.11 -5.56
C LEU A 53 -7.18 3.92 -6.49
N LEU A 54 -6.99 2.73 -5.91
CA LEU A 54 -6.71 1.48 -6.62
C LEU A 54 -7.95 0.89 -7.31
N ASP A 55 -9.13 1.07 -6.71
CA ASP A 55 -10.42 0.62 -7.24
C ASP A 55 -10.98 1.57 -8.32
N GLY A 56 -10.25 2.64 -8.68
CA GLY A 56 -10.70 3.64 -9.65
C GLY A 56 -11.89 4.49 -9.18
N ARG A 57 -12.19 4.47 -7.86
CA ARG A 57 -13.28 5.23 -7.23
C ARG A 57 -12.83 6.56 -6.63
N SER A 58 -11.65 7.03 -7.01
CA SER A 58 -11.00 8.19 -6.38
C SER A 58 -11.93 9.40 -6.32
N THR A 59 -12.46 9.70 -5.13
CA THR A 59 -12.79 11.07 -4.75
C THR A 59 -11.51 11.60 -4.14
N ASN A 60 -10.71 12.33 -4.91
CA ASN A 60 -9.53 13.02 -4.40
C ASN A 60 -9.89 13.77 -3.11
N ARG A 61 -9.35 13.32 -1.96
CA ARG A 61 -9.45 14.03 -0.70
C ARG A 61 -8.27 13.72 0.20
#